data_AF-S9R9C8-F1
#
_entry.id   AF-S9R9C8-F1
#
_cell.length_a   1.000
_cell.length_b   1.000
_cell.length_c   1.000
_cell.angle_alpha   90.00
_cell.angle_beta   90.00
_cell.angle_gamma   90.00
#
_symmetry.space_group_name_H-M   'P 1'
#
loop_
_entity.id
_entity.type
_entity.pdbx_description
1 polymer ?
#
loop_
_entity_poly.entity_id
_entity_poly.type
_entity_poly.pdbx_seq_one_letter_code
_entity_poly.pdbx_strand_id
1 'polypeptide(L)'
;MDSKRILVIGKPKSGKVTFVKVALTGSLPKGLKLASNGTSHAGLSHEYTLRNKYFQKEVGLWVDEYTDLKETLGAYASDEAKEVIDAIGAIVYTFRSYEPQEWSLWESFIQNLEKPIPMVGLHMDTESMMTPPDCPYLEYVAFYQTGKNEFGGKWSNLDIHERKKQAMSIINSLVNEGFQESDLD
;
A
#
# COMPACT_ATOMS: atom_id res chain seq x y z
N MET A 1 -2.22 -23.27 -6.41
CA MET A 1 -1.77 -22.26 -5.44
C MET A 1 -2.15 -20.93 -6.03
N ASP A 2 -3.21 -20.31 -5.51
CA ASP A 2 -3.68 -19.03 -6.05
C ASP A 2 -2.62 -17.95 -5.81
N SER A 3 -2.31 -17.21 -6.86
CA SER A 3 -1.33 -16.13 -6.78
C SER A 3 -1.85 -15.06 -5.82
N LYS A 4 -1.23 -14.95 -4.65
CA LYS A 4 -1.50 -13.88 -3.69
C LYS A 4 -1.35 -12.51 -4.34
N ARG A 5 -2.24 -11.59 -4.00
CA ARG A 5 -2.31 -10.23 -4.56
C ARG A 5 -2.05 -9.19 -3.47
N ILE A 6 -1.50 -8.04 -3.87
CA ILE A 6 -1.39 -6.87 -3.00
C ILE A 6 -2.57 -5.94 -3.28
N LEU A 7 -3.33 -5.60 -2.25
CA LEU A 7 -4.38 -4.59 -2.32
C LEU A 7 -3.78 -3.23 -1.95
N VAL A 8 -3.82 -2.27 -2.87
CA VAL A 8 -3.44 -0.87 -2.64
C VAL A 8 -4.70 -0.03 -2.54
N ILE A 9 -5.05 0.42 -1.35
CA ILE A 9 -6.33 1.09 -1.06
C ILE A 9 -6.11 2.46 -0.44
N GLY A 10 -7.02 3.40 -0.66
CA GLY A 10 -6.97 4.74 -0.07
C GLY A 10 -8.04 5.67 -0.63
N LYS A 11 -8.31 6.78 0.06
CA LYS A 11 -9.22 7.83 -0.40
C LYS A 11 -8.86 8.39 -1.79
N PRO A 12 -9.80 9.07 -2.48
CA PRO A 12 -9.47 9.89 -3.64
C PRO A 12 -8.26 10.78 -3.36
N LYS A 13 -7.32 10.80 -4.30
CA LYS A 13 -6.07 11.57 -4.23
C LYS A 13 -5.10 11.17 -3.10
N SER A 14 -5.28 10.01 -2.45
CA SER A 14 -4.38 9.52 -1.39
C SER A 14 -2.93 9.24 -1.82
N GLY A 15 -2.62 9.24 -3.12
CA GLY A 15 -1.29 8.94 -3.64
C GLY A 15 -1.10 7.50 -4.13
N LYS A 16 -2.10 6.63 -4.02
CA LYS A 16 -2.06 5.21 -4.48
C LYS A 16 -1.56 5.00 -5.91
N VAL A 17 -2.09 5.73 -6.89
CA VAL A 17 -1.65 5.59 -8.30
C VAL A 17 -0.20 6.05 -8.45
N THR A 18 0.19 7.12 -7.74
CA THR A 18 1.59 7.58 -7.74
C THR A 18 2.51 6.54 -7.13
N PHE A 19 2.12 5.91 -6.01
CA PHE A 19 2.86 4.82 -5.41
C PHE A 19 3.02 3.64 -6.37
N VAL A 20 1.92 3.16 -6.96
CA VAL A 20 1.96 2.04 -7.92
C VAL A 20 2.84 2.35 -9.13
N LYS A 21 2.77 3.58 -9.66
CA LYS A 21 3.58 3.99 -10.81
C LYS A 21 5.05 4.20 -10.47
N VAL A 22 5.34 4.99 -9.44
CA VAL A 22 6.70 5.50 -9.17
C VAL A 22 7.49 4.52 -8.30
N ALA A 23 6.83 3.93 -7.30
CA ALA A 23 7.49 3.02 -6.37
C ALA A 23 7.49 1.57 -6.89
N LEU A 24 6.33 1.04 -7.31
CA LEU A 24 6.23 -0.39 -7.62
C LEU A 24 6.59 -0.75 -9.07
N THR A 25 5.87 -0.22 -10.05
CA THR A 25 5.81 -0.85 -11.39
C THR A 25 6.46 -0.05 -12.50
N GLY A 26 6.81 1.22 -12.28
CA GLY A 26 7.27 2.13 -13.34
C GLY A 26 6.18 2.56 -14.33
N SER A 27 4.94 2.05 -14.20
CA SER A 27 3.85 2.22 -15.17
C SER A 27 2.49 2.42 -14.50
N LEU A 28 1.49 2.88 -15.25
CA LEU A 28 0.15 3.09 -14.73
C LEU A 28 -0.67 1.77 -14.74
N PRO A 29 -1.60 1.56 -13.79
CA PRO A 29 -2.50 0.42 -13.81
C PRO A 29 -3.30 0.29 -15.12
N LYS A 30 -3.58 -0.95 -15.52
CA LYS A 30 -4.44 -1.24 -16.69
C LYS A 30 -5.84 -0.67 -16.43
N GLY A 31 -6.44 -0.03 -17.43
CA GLY A 31 -7.80 0.53 -17.33
C GLY A 31 -7.87 1.97 -16.80
N LEU A 32 -6.75 2.56 -16.34
CA LEU A 32 -6.73 3.96 -15.95
C LEU A 32 -6.86 4.88 -17.17
N LYS A 33 -8.01 5.55 -17.31
CA LYS A 33 -8.21 6.61 -18.32
C LYS A 33 -7.71 7.94 -17.75
N LEU A 34 -6.57 8.43 -18.26
CA LEU A 34 -5.92 9.69 -17.85
C LEU A 34 -6.71 10.97 -18.16
N ALA A 35 -7.89 10.88 -18.77
CA ALA A 35 -8.50 11.99 -19.49
C ALA A 35 -9.58 12.78 -18.74
N SER A 36 -9.96 12.42 -17.51
CA SER A 36 -11.02 13.16 -16.79
C SER A 36 -10.75 13.24 -15.29
N ASN A 37 -10.59 14.47 -14.80
CA ASN A 37 -10.66 14.82 -13.38
C ASN A 37 -11.96 14.25 -12.80
N GLY A 38 -11.90 13.12 -12.10
CA GLY A 38 -13.08 12.46 -11.52
C GLY A 38 -13.24 10.97 -11.80
N THR A 39 -12.29 10.31 -12.48
CA THR A 39 -12.34 8.85 -12.65
C THR A 39 -11.89 8.16 -11.36
N SER A 40 -12.79 7.38 -10.74
CA SER A 40 -12.46 6.55 -9.57
C SER A 40 -11.35 5.55 -9.91
N HIS A 41 -10.49 5.28 -8.94
CA HIS A 41 -9.43 4.27 -9.07
C HIS A 41 -9.86 2.89 -8.55
N ALA A 42 -11.12 2.72 -8.16
CA ALA A 42 -11.65 1.47 -7.65
C ALA A 42 -11.62 0.35 -8.71
N GLY A 43 -11.23 -0.86 -8.29
CA GLY A 43 -11.21 -2.05 -9.14
C GLY A 43 -10.14 -2.06 -10.24
N LEU A 44 -9.14 -1.18 -10.17
CA LEU A 44 -8.03 -1.21 -11.12
C LEU A 44 -7.08 -2.38 -10.80
N SER A 45 -6.43 -2.93 -11.83
CA SER A 45 -5.46 -4.00 -11.67
C SER A 45 -4.14 -3.70 -12.36
N HIS A 46 -3.06 -4.24 -11.81
CA HIS A 46 -1.73 -4.14 -12.39
C HIS A 46 -0.91 -5.39 -12.03
N GLU A 47 0.25 -5.52 -12.64
CA GLU A 47 1.20 -6.61 -12.39
C GLU A 47 2.50 -6.03 -11.88
N TYR A 48 3.03 -6.62 -10.80
CA TYR A 48 4.33 -6.29 -10.25
C TYR A 48 5.22 -7.52 -10.29
N THR A 49 6.37 -7.40 -10.95
CA THR A 49 7.39 -8.46 -10.94
C THR A 49 8.27 -8.27 -9.72
N LEU A 50 8.08 -9.14 -8.72
CA LEU A 50 9.01 -9.27 -7.63
C LEU A 50 10.24 -10.03 -8.13
N ARG A 51 11.43 -9.44 -7.97
CA ARG A 51 12.70 -10.06 -8.34
C ARG A 51 13.70 -9.91 -7.19
N ASN A 52 14.37 -10.99 -6.84
CA ASN A 52 15.61 -10.96 -6.07
C ASN A 52 16.68 -11.84 -6.76
N LYS A 53 17.81 -12.07 -6.09
CA LYS A 53 18.91 -12.89 -6.61
C LYS A 53 18.54 -14.35 -6.87
N TYR A 54 17.53 -14.86 -6.19
CA TYR A 54 17.23 -16.29 -6.11
C TYR A 54 15.91 -16.66 -6.80
N PHE A 55 15.00 -15.71 -7.02
CA PHE A 55 13.72 -15.94 -7.66
C PHE A 55 13.15 -14.70 -8.35
N GLN A 56 12.24 -14.94 -9.28
CA GLN A 56 11.35 -13.95 -9.86
C GLN A 56 9.91 -14.48 -9.77
N LYS A 57 8.99 -13.65 -9.31
CA LYS A 57 7.57 -13.98 -9.17
C LYS A 57 6.71 -12.80 -9.61
N GLU A 58 5.69 -13.07 -10.41
CA GLU A 58 4.67 -12.08 -10.72
C GLU A 58 3.64 -12.03 -9.59
N VAL A 59 3.34 -10.82 -9.12
CA VAL A 59 2.39 -10.53 -8.07
C VAL A 59 1.32 -9.62 -8.65
N GLY A 60 0.06 -10.02 -8.51
CA GLY A 60 -1.06 -9.19 -8.91
C GLY A 60 -1.23 -8.01 -7.96
N LEU A 61 -1.44 -6.81 -8.50
CA LEU A 61 -1.84 -5.63 -7.76
C LEU A 61 -3.31 -5.35 -8.01
N TRP A 62 -4.05 -5.13 -6.94
CA TRP A 62 -5.37 -4.51 -6.98
C TRP A 62 -5.27 -3.10 -6.42
N VAL A 63 -5.87 -2.14 -7.10
CA VAL A 63 -5.93 -0.76 -6.64
C VAL A 63 -7.39 -0.43 -6.40
N ASP A 64 -7.67 0.05 -5.20
CA ASP A 64 -9.02 0.36 -4.78
C ASP A 64 -9.14 1.76 -4.18
N GLU A 65 -10.37 2.29 -4.16
CA GLU A 65 -10.68 3.62 -3.68
C GLU A 65 -11.97 3.62 -2.87
N TYR A 66 -11.91 4.13 -1.64
CA TYR A 66 -13.08 4.26 -0.78
C TYR A 66 -13.45 5.73 -0.54
N THR A 67 -14.75 5.97 -0.38
CA THR A 67 -15.29 7.21 0.19
C THR A 67 -15.70 7.02 1.66
N ASP A 68 -16.23 5.85 1.99
CA ASP A 68 -16.52 5.39 3.35
C ASP A 68 -15.75 4.10 3.62
N LEU A 69 -14.78 4.17 4.54
CA LEU A 69 -13.94 3.02 4.87
C LEU A 69 -14.73 1.93 5.57
N LYS A 70 -15.68 2.29 6.45
CA LYS A 70 -16.45 1.32 7.22
C LYS A 70 -17.35 0.49 6.30
N GLU A 71 -18.00 1.14 5.35
CA GLU A 71 -18.79 0.44 4.32
C GLU A 71 -17.90 -0.50 3.49
N THR A 72 -16.75 0.00 3.04
CA THR A 72 -15.80 -0.77 2.22
C THR A 72 -15.28 -2.01 2.96
N LEU A 73 -14.85 -1.85 4.22
CA LEU A 73 -14.39 -2.98 5.04
C LEU A 73 -15.53 -3.94 5.38
N GLY A 74 -16.76 -3.44 5.57
CA GLY A 74 -17.95 -4.26 5.73
C GLY A 74 -18.24 -5.13 4.50
N ALA A 75 -18.07 -4.59 3.30
CA ALA A 75 -18.19 -5.35 2.05
C ALA A 75 -17.08 -6.40 1.92
N TYR A 76 -15.85 -6.07 2.28
CA TYR A 76 -14.73 -7.01 2.31
C TYR A 76 -14.92 -8.14 3.35
N ALA A 77 -15.60 -7.88 4.45
CA ALA A 77 -15.88 -8.86 5.50
C ALA A 77 -17.12 -9.74 5.21
N SER A 78 -17.81 -9.53 4.09
CA SER A 78 -19.01 -10.31 3.75
C SER A 78 -18.66 -11.70 3.23
N ASP A 79 -19.59 -12.65 3.34
CA ASP A 79 -19.40 -14.02 2.86
C ASP A 79 -19.15 -14.05 1.33
N GLU A 80 -19.76 -13.11 0.60
CA GLU A 80 -19.58 -12.96 -0.84
C GLU A 80 -18.16 -12.53 -1.23
N ALA A 81 -17.44 -11.87 -0.32
CA ALA A 81 -16.07 -11.40 -0.54
C ALA A 81 -15.00 -12.38 -0.04
N LYS A 82 -15.37 -13.57 0.47
CA LYS A 82 -14.43 -14.54 1.04
C LYS A 82 -13.29 -14.91 0.06
N GLU A 83 -13.63 -15.17 -1.21
CA GLU A 83 -12.62 -15.48 -2.24
C GLU A 83 -11.68 -14.29 -2.51
N VAL A 84 -12.19 -13.06 -2.44
CA VAL A 84 -11.41 -11.84 -2.63
C VAL A 84 -10.40 -11.69 -1.49
N ILE A 85 -10.84 -11.87 -0.25
CA ILE A 85 -9.99 -11.80 0.93
C ILE A 85 -8.94 -12.90 0.94
N ASP A 86 -9.32 -14.14 0.62
CA ASP A 86 -8.39 -15.27 0.56
C ASP A 86 -7.31 -15.07 -0.53
N ALA A 87 -7.61 -14.31 -1.60
CA ALA A 87 -6.65 -13.96 -2.63
C ALA A 87 -5.67 -12.84 -2.22
N ILE A 88 -6.01 -12.02 -1.22
CA ILE A 88 -5.13 -10.96 -0.73
C ILE A 88 -4.02 -11.57 0.13
N GLY A 89 -2.78 -11.18 -0.18
CA GLY A 89 -1.59 -11.54 0.59
C GLY A 89 -1.03 -10.39 1.41
N ALA A 90 -1.31 -9.14 1.02
CA ALA A 90 -0.91 -7.95 1.76
C ALA A 90 -1.80 -6.75 1.43
N ILE A 91 -1.95 -5.84 2.38
CA ILE A 91 -2.68 -4.58 2.21
C ILE A 91 -1.70 -3.41 2.33
N VAL A 92 -1.77 -2.52 1.35
CA VAL A 92 -1.06 -1.24 1.33
C VAL A 92 -2.10 -0.15 1.43
N TYR A 93 -2.20 0.46 2.60
CA TYR A 93 -3.14 1.53 2.85
C TYR A 93 -2.48 2.90 2.69
N THR A 94 -2.95 3.69 1.74
CA THR A 94 -2.41 5.00 1.40
C THR A 94 -3.27 6.14 1.95
N PHE A 95 -2.63 7.11 2.60
CA PHE A 95 -3.31 8.26 3.20
C PHE A 95 -2.41 9.51 3.20
N ARG A 96 -3.01 10.68 3.35
CA ARG A 96 -2.28 11.97 3.44
C ARG A 96 -2.32 12.62 4.82
N SER A 97 -3.32 12.25 5.61
CA SER A 97 -3.48 12.71 6.99
C SER A 97 -3.85 11.50 7.83
N TYR A 98 -3.32 11.44 9.05
CA TYR A 98 -3.71 10.41 10.00
C TYR A 98 -5.10 10.70 10.54
N GLU A 99 -5.97 9.69 10.47
CA GLU A 99 -7.33 9.75 10.97
C GLU A 99 -7.51 8.60 11.97
N PRO A 100 -7.47 8.85 13.30
CA PRO A 100 -7.51 7.77 14.31
C PRO A 100 -8.67 6.79 14.13
N GLN A 101 -9.82 7.30 13.68
CA GLN A 101 -11.03 6.51 13.45
C GLN A 101 -10.83 5.49 12.32
N GLU A 102 -10.13 5.85 11.24
CA GLU A 102 -9.84 4.92 10.15
C GLU A 102 -8.87 3.81 10.60
N TRP A 103 -8.01 4.09 11.58
CA TRP A 103 -7.00 3.13 12.04
C TRP A 103 -7.65 2.13 12.97
N SER A 104 -8.55 2.59 13.85
CA SER A 104 -9.39 1.69 14.64
C SER A 104 -10.27 0.79 13.76
N LEU A 105 -10.74 1.30 12.61
CA LEU A 105 -11.48 0.47 11.65
C LEU A 105 -10.58 -0.60 11.01
N TRP A 106 -9.38 -0.24 10.56
CA TRP A 106 -8.41 -1.19 10.04
C TRP A 106 -7.98 -2.23 11.06
N GLU A 107 -7.66 -1.81 12.28
CA GLU A 107 -7.29 -2.71 13.38
C GLU A 107 -8.40 -3.73 13.66
N SER A 108 -9.63 -3.25 13.83
CA SER A 108 -10.80 -4.12 14.03
C SER A 108 -10.99 -5.07 12.85
N PHE A 109 -10.88 -4.58 11.62
CA PHE A 109 -11.01 -5.42 10.43
C PHE A 109 -9.97 -6.54 10.41
N ILE A 110 -8.68 -6.22 10.56
CA ILE A 110 -7.58 -7.21 10.52
C ILE A 110 -7.69 -8.22 11.67
N GLN A 111 -8.04 -7.78 12.88
CA GLN A 111 -8.21 -8.67 14.05
C GLN A 111 -9.38 -9.65 13.89
N ASN A 112 -10.40 -9.29 13.11
CA ASN A 112 -11.58 -10.11 12.89
C ASN A 112 -11.47 -11.02 11.66
N LEU A 113 -10.39 -10.95 10.88
CA LEU A 113 -10.17 -11.87 9.76
C LEU A 113 -9.84 -13.28 10.28
N GLU A 114 -10.36 -14.31 9.61
CA GLU A 114 -10.02 -15.71 9.90
C GLU A 114 -8.51 -15.97 9.74
N LYS A 115 -7.86 -15.25 8.82
CA LYS A 115 -6.42 -15.31 8.56
C LYS A 115 -5.85 -13.90 8.62
N PRO A 116 -4.79 -13.65 9.41
CA PRO A 116 -4.19 -12.34 9.47
C PRO A 116 -3.60 -11.97 8.09
N ILE A 117 -3.94 -10.78 7.62
CA ILE A 117 -3.35 -10.21 6.40
C ILE A 117 -2.39 -9.11 6.84
N PRO A 118 -1.11 -9.20 6.45
CA PRO A 118 -0.17 -8.14 6.77
C PRO A 118 -0.57 -6.83 6.09
N MET A 119 -0.46 -5.73 6.82
CA MET A 119 -0.84 -4.42 6.34
C MET A 119 0.24 -3.38 6.64
N VAL A 120 0.51 -2.53 5.64
CA VAL A 120 1.41 -1.37 5.77
C VAL A 120 0.64 -0.08 5.48
N GLY A 121 0.78 0.89 6.38
CA GLY A 121 0.32 2.25 6.19
C GLY A 121 1.37 3.10 5.47
N LEU A 122 1.02 3.62 4.29
CA LEU A 122 1.84 4.53 3.51
C LEU A 122 1.30 5.96 3.60
N HIS A 123 2.04 6.81 4.31
CA HIS A 123 1.75 8.23 4.37
C HIS A 123 2.34 8.96 3.17
N MET A 124 1.50 9.55 2.32
CA MET A 124 1.86 10.11 1.02
C MET A 124 1.92 11.65 1.02
N ASP A 125 2.01 12.28 2.20
CA ASP A 125 2.09 13.74 2.37
C ASP A 125 3.27 14.16 3.24
N THR A 126 3.80 15.36 3.02
CA THR A 126 5.09 15.78 3.56
C THR A 126 5.03 16.75 4.72
N GLU A 127 3.86 17.33 5.01
CA GLU A 127 3.78 18.47 5.93
C GLU A 127 2.86 18.24 7.15
N SER A 128 1.98 17.25 7.12
CA SER A 128 0.88 17.13 8.09
C SER A 128 1.11 16.14 9.23
N MET A 129 2.18 15.34 9.19
CA MET A 129 2.36 14.24 10.14
C MET A 129 3.80 14.14 10.64
N MET A 130 4.01 14.65 11.86
CA MET A 130 5.31 14.71 12.53
C MET A 130 5.63 13.45 13.32
N THR A 131 4.64 12.58 13.59
CA THR A 131 4.83 11.34 14.36
C THR A 131 3.98 10.21 13.78
N PRO A 132 4.55 9.03 13.52
CA PRO A 132 3.79 7.86 13.11
C PRO A 132 2.79 7.45 14.19
N PRO A 133 1.64 6.85 13.83
CA PRO A 133 0.68 6.35 14.80
C PRO A 133 1.30 5.19 15.56
N ASP A 134 1.16 5.18 16.89
CA ASP A 134 1.57 4.04 17.71
C ASP A 134 0.56 2.91 17.50
N CYS A 135 0.83 2.03 16.53
CA CYS A 135 -0.02 0.88 16.22
C CYS A 135 0.85 -0.39 16.13
N PRO A 136 0.69 -1.35 17.04
CA PRO A 136 1.56 -2.53 17.09
C PRO A 136 1.33 -3.52 15.95
N TYR A 137 0.22 -3.39 15.22
CA TYR A 137 -0.19 -4.31 14.15
C TYR A 137 0.05 -3.77 12.74
N LEU A 138 0.42 -2.49 12.61
CA LEU A 138 0.56 -1.81 11.33
C LEU A 138 1.96 -1.25 11.19
N GLU A 139 2.70 -1.75 10.20
CA GLU A 139 3.95 -1.11 9.82
C GLU A 139 3.66 0.21 9.11
N TYR A 140 4.47 1.23 9.38
CA TYR A 140 4.28 2.57 8.85
C TYR A 140 5.49 3.00 8.02
N VAL A 141 5.23 3.52 6.82
CA VAL A 141 6.27 4.15 5.99
C VAL A 141 5.76 5.49 5.48
N ALA A 142 6.52 6.55 5.72
CA ALA A 142 6.28 7.85 5.11
C ALA A 142 6.96 7.93 3.73
N PHE A 143 6.18 8.25 2.71
CA PHE A 143 6.61 8.41 1.33
C PHE A 143 6.52 9.88 0.91
N TYR A 144 7.64 10.58 1.01
CA TYR A 144 7.73 12.01 0.74
C TYR A 144 7.82 12.28 -0.76
N GLN A 145 6.87 13.02 -1.33
CA GLN A 145 6.93 13.48 -2.73
C GLN A 145 7.57 14.86 -2.89
N THR A 146 7.64 15.66 -1.82
CA THR A 146 8.34 16.94 -1.86
C THR A 146 9.76 16.73 -1.36
N GLY A 147 10.72 17.24 -2.11
CA GLY A 147 12.14 17.12 -1.79
C GLY A 147 12.54 18.00 -0.62
N LYS A 148 11.82 18.03 0.50
CA LYS A 148 12.24 18.63 1.77
C LYS A 148 12.04 17.67 2.94
N ASN A 149 13.05 17.53 3.80
CA ASN A 149 13.02 16.74 5.02
C ASN A 149 12.30 17.50 6.16
N GLU A 150 12.18 16.84 7.31
CA GLU A 150 11.54 17.37 8.54
C GLU A 150 12.18 18.66 9.08
N PHE A 151 13.36 19.04 8.58
CA PHE A 151 14.08 20.28 8.92
C PHE A 151 13.98 21.34 7.81
N GLY A 152 13.11 21.15 6.81
CA GLY A 152 12.95 22.04 5.66
C GLY A 152 14.13 22.02 4.67
N GLY A 153 15.12 21.15 4.88
CA GLY A 153 16.28 20.96 4.01
C GLY A 153 15.93 20.08 2.82
N LYS A 154 16.50 20.33 1.64
CA LYS A 154 16.15 19.52 0.46
C LYS A 154 16.66 18.08 0.59
N TRP A 155 15.79 17.09 0.34
CA TRP A 155 16.20 15.68 0.29
C TRP A 155 17.21 15.47 -0.85
N SER A 156 18.19 14.60 -0.61
CA SER A 156 19.02 14.08 -1.69
C SER A 156 18.25 12.98 -2.43
N ASN A 157 18.57 12.71 -3.70
CA ASN A 157 17.96 11.59 -4.45
C ASN A 157 18.17 10.22 -3.75
N LEU A 158 19.16 10.14 -2.86
CA LEU A 158 19.46 8.95 -2.06
C LEU A 158 18.33 8.64 -1.07
N ASP A 159 17.74 9.65 -0.43
CA ASP A 159 16.75 9.45 0.62
C ASP A 159 15.41 8.93 0.08
N ILE A 160 15.02 9.36 -1.12
CA ILE A 160 13.84 8.82 -1.82
C ILE A 160 14.09 7.37 -2.22
N HIS A 161 15.31 7.05 -2.64
CA HIS A 161 15.70 5.68 -2.99
C HIS A 161 15.67 4.76 -1.77
N GLU A 162 16.19 5.20 -0.63
CA GLU A 162 16.18 4.45 0.63
C GLU A 162 14.76 4.23 1.16
N ARG A 163 13.89 5.25 1.17
CA ARG A 163 12.49 5.08 1.61
C ARG A 163 11.69 4.18 0.68
N LYS A 164 11.97 4.26 -0.63
CA LYS A 164 11.44 3.30 -1.60
C LYS A 164 11.97 1.89 -1.29
N LYS A 165 13.27 1.72 -1.04
CA LYS A 165 13.88 0.43 -0.69
C LYS A 165 13.26 -0.15 0.58
N GLN A 166 13.02 0.68 1.60
CA GLN A 166 12.33 0.30 2.84
C GLN A 166 10.88 -0.16 2.59
N ALA A 167 10.07 0.64 1.86
CA ALA A 167 8.70 0.26 1.52
C ALA A 167 8.66 -1.04 0.70
N MET A 168 9.60 -1.21 -0.23
CA MET A 168 9.74 -2.44 -1.01
C MET A 168 10.17 -3.62 -0.15
N SER A 169 11.09 -3.42 0.79
CA SER A 169 11.53 -4.46 1.74
C SER A 169 10.36 -5.00 2.52
N ILE A 170 9.56 -4.10 3.09
CA ILE A 170 8.36 -4.42 3.83
C ILE A 170 7.38 -5.16 2.93
N ILE A 171 7.01 -4.60 1.78
CA ILE A 171 6.05 -5.28 0.88
C ILE A 171 6.54 -6.67 0.46
N ASN A 172 7.85 -6.82 0.22
CA ASN A 172 8.43 -8.09 -0.17
C ASN A 172 8.47 -9.11 0.98
N SER A 173 8.67 -8.67 2.22
CA SER A 173 8.57 -9.51 3.43
C SER A 173 7.12 -9.88 3.74
N LEU A 174 6.17 -8.97 3.50
CA LEU A 174 4.74 -9.25 3.66
C LEU A 174 4.23 -10.27 2.63
N VAL A 175 4.80 -10.25 1.41
CA VAL A 175 4.41 -11.19 0.33
C VAL A 175 5.15 -12.53 0.40
N ASN A 176 6.29 -12.60 1.08
CA ASN A 176 7.05 -13.84 1.25
C ASN A 176 7.39 -14.09 2.72
N GLU A 177 6.88 -15.19 3.27
CA GLU A 177 7.43 -15.81 4.47
C GLU A 177 8.91 -16.19 4.24
N GLY A 178 9.85 -15.25 4.44
CA GLY A 178 11.29 -15.49 4.27
C GLY A 178 12.14 -14.41 3.60
N PHE A 179 11.61 -13.23 3.30
CA PHE A 179 12.41 -12.14 2.70
C PHE A 179 13.33 -11.49 3.75
N GLN A 180 14.65 -11.43 3.51
CA GLN A 180 15.60 -10.67 4.34
C GLN A 180 16.06 -9.40 3.61
N GLU A 181 16.32 -8.33 4.37
CA GLU A 181 16.71 -7.02 3.83
C GLU A 181 17.99 -7.08 2.96
N SER A 182 18.84 -8.09 3.17
CA SER A 182 20.03 -8.41 2.37
C SER A 182 19.75 -8.82 0.92
N ASP A 183 18.49 -9.11 0.58
CA ASP A 183 18.06 -9.54 -0.75
C ASP A 183 17.71 -8.37 -1.68
N LEU A 184 17.74 -7.14 -1.17
CA LEU A 184 17.57 -5.93 -1.95
C LEU A 184 18.93 -5.36 -2.36
N ASP A 185 19.28 -5.54 -3.64
CA ASP A 185 20.40 -4.82 -4.28
C ASP A 185 20.10 -3.32 -4.36
#